data_AF-A0A5M4B388-F1
#
_entry.id   AF-A0A5M4B388-F1
#
_cell.length_a   1.000
_cell.length_b   1.000
_cell.length_c   1.000
_cell.angle_alpha   90.00
_cell.angle_beta   90.00
_cell.angle_gamma   90.00
#
_symmetry.space_group_name_H-M   'P 1'
#
loop_
_entity.id
_entity.type
_entity.pdbx_description
1 polymer ?
#
loop_
_entity_poly.entity_id
_entity_poly.type
_entity_poly.pdbx_seq_one_letter_code
_entity_poly.pdbx_strand_id
1 'polypeptide(L)'
;MSISEFMTEQFVIIRDEIINGIPSRVFDSHEFIRFFSKRFETKYVEILSSYKDEPFRNVHSQIGKFLSEHQEGLKIKSIGTIMSKNIFGIDNSNEKWEKTCL
;
A
#
# COMPACT_ATOMS: atom_id res chain seq x y z
N MET A 1 -17.15 -4.86 -2.59
CA MET A 1 -16.28 -4.10 -1.67
C MET A 1 -15.09 -3.61 -2.48
N SER A 2 -14.86 -2.30 -2.48
CA SER A 2 -13.68 -1.68 -3.07
C SER A 2 -12.45 -1.87 -2.17
N ILE A 3 -11.26 -1.66 -2.74
CA ILE A 3 -10.02 -1.69 -1.94
C ILE A 3 -10.01 -0.62 -0.86
N SER A 4 -10.51 0.59 -1.15
CA SER A 4 -10.56 1.67 -0.16
C SER A 4 -11.48 1.33 1.02
N GLU A 5 -12.67 0.79 0.76
CA GLU A 5 -13.59 0.33 1.82
C GLU A 5 -12.93 -0.74 2.68
N PHE A 6 -12.30 -1.73 2.05
CA PHE A 6 -11.57 -2.78 2.77
C PHE A 6 -10.43 -2.21 3.61
N MET A 7 -9.65 -1.26 3.07
CA MET A 7 -8.56 -0.63 3.81
C MET A 7 -9.06 0.21 5.00
N THR A 8 -10.22 0.86 4.88
CA THR A 8 -10.87 1.53 6.01
C THR A 8 -11.28 0.54 7.10
N GLU A 9 -11.85 -0.61 6.76
CA GLU A 9 -12.19 -1.65 7.74
C GLU A 9 -10.95 -2.24 8.43
N GLN A 10 -9.83 -2.34 7.69
CA GLN A 10 -8.57 -2.89 8.18
C GLN A 10 -7.60 -1.82 8.69
N PHE A 11 -8.05 -0.59 8.92
CA PHE A 11 -7.17 0.56 9.18
C PHE A 11 -6.16 0.32 10.30
N VAL A 12 -6.61 -0.27 11.40
CA VAL A 12 -5.77 -0.58 12.57
C VAL A 12 -4.71 -1.62 12.23
N ILE A 13 -5.06 -2.69 11.52
CA ILE A 13 -4.11 -3.73 11.08
C ILE A 13 -3.11 -3.14 10.08
N ILE A 14 -3.56 -2.28 9.16
CA ILE A 14 -2.67 -1.61 8.20
C ILE A 14 -1.62 -0.78 8.93
N ARG A 15 -2.03 0.01 9.91
CA ARG A 15 -1.10 0.84 10.71
C ARG A 15 -0.18 -0.03 11.57
N ASP A 16 -0.77 -0.89 12.39
CA ASP A 16 -0.07 -1.52 13.52
C ASP A 16 0.68 -2.81 13.16
N GLU A 17 0.25 -3.52 12.11
CA GLU A 17 0.90 -4.75 11.66
C GLU A 17 1.67 -4.55 10.35
N ILE A 18 1.05 -3.92 9.34
CA ILE A 18 1.66 -3.81 8.00
C ILE A 18 2.72 -2.71 7.98
N ILE A 19 2.34 -1.45 8.23
CA ILE A 19 3.28 -0.32 8.19
C ILE A 19 4.37 -0.53 9.25
N ASN A 20 3.98 -0.80 10.50
CA ASN A 20 4.95 -1.03 11.57
C ASN A 20 5.81 -2.29 11.35
N GLY A 21 5.28 -3.32 10.69
CA GLY A 21 6.02 -4.53 10.36
C GLY A 21 7.07 -4.37 9.24
N ILE A 22 7.01 -3.29 8.45
CA ILE A 22 8.09 -2.98 7.50
C ILE A 22 9.35 -2.60 8.27
N PRO A 23 10.50 -3.30 8.12
CA PRO A 23 11.66 -3.11 9.00
C PRO A 23 12.24 -1.69 8.95
N SER A 24 12.24 -1.07 7.78
CA SER A 24 12.78 0.28 7.60
C SER A 24 11.80 1.34 8.10
N ARG A 25 12.35 2.43 8.67
CA ARG A 25 11.57 3.65 8.96
C ARG A 25 11.03 4.30 7.70
N VAL A 26 11.76 4.14 6.60
CA VAL A 26 11.45 4.70 5.29
C VAL A 26 11.18 3.56 4.34
N PHE A 27 10.03 3.57 3.71
CA PHE A 27 9.57 2.54 2.78
C PHE A 27 8.93 3.17 1.56
N ASP A 28 8.61 2.36 0.56
CA ASP A 28 7.93 2.84 -0.65
C ASP A 28 6.60 2.10 -0.87
N SER A 29 5.82 2.58 -1.84
CA SER A 29 4.49 2.01 -2.11
C SER A 29 4.58 0.55 -2.57
N HIS A 30 5.64 0.16 -3.26
CA HIS A 30 5.85 -1.24 -3.66
C HIS A 30 6.12 -2.14 -2.46
N GLU A 31 6.95 -1.71 -1.52
CA GLU A 31 7.20 -2.43 -0.28
C GLU A 31 5.91 -2.59 0.53
N PHE A 32 5.14 -1.50 0.69
CA PHE A 32 3.83 -1.57 1.35
C PHE A 32 2.90 -2.60 0.67
N ILE A 33 2.77 -2.55 -0.66
CA ILE A 33 1.90 -3.46 -1.43
C ILE A 33 2.34 -4.93 -1.25
N ARG A 34 3.64 -5.22 -1.13
CA ARG A 34 4.12 -6.59 -0.86
C ARG A 34 3.67 -7.09 0.51
N PHE A 35 3.82 -6.28 1.55
CA PHE A 35 3.35 -6.67 2.89
C PHE A 35 1.82 -6.75 2.96
N PHE A 36 1.12 -5.79 2.36
CA PHE A 36 -0.34 -5.77 2.29
C PHE A 36 -0.90 -6.99 1.56
N SER A 37 -0.40 -7.27 0.35
CA SER A 37 -0.84 -8.43 -0.43
C SER A 37 -0.50 -9.74 0.26
N LYS A 38 0.62 -9.82 0.99
CA LYS A 38 0.94 -11.01 1.76
C LYS A 38 0.01 -11.20 2.97
N ARG A 39 -0.30 -10.13 3.70
CA ARG A 39 -1.15 -10.15 4.90
C ARG A 39 -2.62 -10.46 4.58
N PHE A 40 -3.09 -10.05 3.40
CA PHE A 40 -4.48 -10.18 2.96
C PHE A 40 -4.61 -10.96 1.65
N GLU A 41 -3.82 -12.02 1.48
CA GLU A 41 -3.63 -12.76 0.23
C GLU A 41 -4.94 -13.08 -0.51
N THR A 42 -5.89 -13.74 0.16
CA THR A 42 -7.19 -14.11 -0.44
C THR A 42 -7.99 -12.88 -0.86
N LYS A 43 -8.12 -11.88 0.02
CA LYS A 43 -8.92 -10.68 -0.27
C LYS A 43 -8.28 -9.83 -1.36
N TYR A 44 -6.95 -9.75 -1.39
CA TYR A 44 -6.20 -9.04 -2.41
C TYR A 44 -6.46 -9.64 -3.80
N VAL A 45 -6.44 -10.97 -3.92
CA VAL A 45 -6.77 -11.67 -5.18
C VAL A 45 -8.23 -11.45 -5.56
N GLU A 46 -9.18 -11.56 -4.63
CA GLU A 46 -10.60 -11.29 -4.90
C GLU A 46 -10.83 -9.88 -5.45
N ILE A 47 -10.19 -8.87 -4.85
CA ILE A 47 -10.31 -7.48 -5.29
C ILE A 47 -9.70 -7.30 -6.69
N LEU A 48 -8.52 -7.88 -6.95
CA LEU A 48 -7.92 -7.84 -8.30
C LEU A 48 -8.85 -8.45 -9.35
N SER A 49 -9.46 -9.60 -9.05
CA SER A 49 -10.39 -10.29 -9.95
C SER A 49 -11.68 -9.53 -10.22
N SER A 50 -11.99 -8.48 -9.43
CA SER A 50 -13.15 -7.63 -9.68
C SER A 50 -12.94 -6.61 -10.81
N TYR A 51 -11.70 -6.34 -11.21
CA TYR A 51 -11.36 -5.42 -12.30
C TYR A 51 -11.14 -6.19 -13.61
N LYS A 52 -11.78 -5.72 -14.69
CA LYS A 52 -11.66 -6.33 -16.02
C LYS A 52 -10.35 -5.95 -16.73
N ASP A 53 -9.96 -4.69 -16.62
CA ASP A 53 -8.79 -4.13 -17.29
C ASP A 53 -7.79 -3.64 -16.26
N GLU A 54 -6.49 -3.87 -16.51
CA GLU A 54 -5.38 -3.33 -15.73
C GLU A 54 -5.55 -3.49 -14.20
N PRO A 55 -5.93 -4.68 -13.69
CA PRO A 55 -6.39 -4.85 -12.31
C PRO A 55 -5.36 -4.39 -11.27
N PHE A 56 -4.09 -4.71 -11.50
CA PHE A 56 -3.00 -4.30 -10.63
C PHE A 56 -2.82 -2.79 -10.59
N ARG A 57 -2.81 -2.13 -11.76
CA ARG A 57 -2.67 -0.67 -11.83
C ARG A 57 -3.82 0.03 -11.11
N ASN A 58 -5.05 -0.44 -11.31
CA ASN A 58 -6.23 0.12 -10.67
C ASN A 58 -6.19 -0.04 -9.14
N VAL A 59 -5.85 -1.23 -8.64
CA VAL A 59 -5.75 -1.50 -7.20
C VAL A 59 -4.59 -0.73 -6.58
N HIS A 60 -3.40 -0.76 -7.19
CA HIS A 60 -2.21 -0.07 -6.65
C HIS A 60 -2.38 1.45 -6.63
N SER A 61 -3.02 2.03 -7.65
CA SER A 61 -3.33 3.46 -7.68
C SER A 61 -4.27 3.85 -6.53
N GLN A 62 -5.30 3.05 -6.26
CA GLN A 62 -6.22 3.30 -5.15
C GLN A 62 -5.54 3.12 -3.78
N ILE A 63 -4.65 2.13 -3.64
CA ILE A 63 -3.82 1.98 -2.44
C ILE A 63 -2.96 3.23 -2.22
N GLY A 64 -2.25 3.69 -3.24
CA GLY A 64 -1.42 4.90 -3.14
C GLY A 64 -2.22 6.14 -2.76
N LYS A 65 -3.40 6.31 -3.39
CA LYS A 65 -4.35 7.38 -3.03
C LYS A 65 -4.79 7.28 -1.57
N PHE A 66 -5.17 6.09 -1.11
CA PHE A 66 -5.58 5.86 0.27
C PHE A 66 -4.48 6.23 1.26
N LEU A 67 -3.24 5.80 1.02
CA LEU A 67 -2.09 6.13 1.87
C LEU A 67 -1.88 7.65 1.94
N SER A 68 -1.95 8.33 0.79
CA SER A 68 -1.80 9.78 0.70
C SER A 68 -2.87 10.54 1.48
N GLU A 69 -4.13 10.12 1.37
CA GLU A 69 -5.28 10.75 2.04
C GLU A 69 -5.31 10.50 3.56
N HIS A 70 -4.70 9.42 4.05
CA HIS A 70 -4.78 9.00 5.45
C HIS A 70 -3.44 9.04 6.20
N GLN A 71 -2.47 9.81 5.71
CA GLN A 71 -1.12 9.93 6.27
C GLN A 71 -1.09 10.11 7.79
N GLU A 72 -1.87 11.06 8.33
CA GLU A 72 -1.92 11.35 9.76
C GLU A 72 -2.35 10.14 10.59
N GLY A 73 -3.49 9.51 10.22
CA GLY A 73 -4.02 8.36 10.96
C GLY A 73 -3.14 7.11 10.81
N LEU A 74 -2.48 6.95 9.66
CA LEU A 74 -1.53 5.88 9.39
C LEU A 74 -0.13 6.13 9.98
N LYS A 75 0.12 7.31 10.55
CA LYS A 75 1.41 7.73 11.11
C LYS A 75 2.56 7.62 10.11
N ILE A 76 2.30 8.07 8.89
CA ILE A 76 3.28 8.16 7.81
C ILE A 76 3.22 9.54 7.16
N LYS A 77 4.29 9.91 6.46
CA LYS A 77 4.28 11.09 5.59
C LYS A 77 4.95 10.78 4.26
N SER A 78 4.46 11.36 3.18
CA SER A 78 5.16 11.38 1.90
C SER A 78 6.45 12.18 2.04
N ILE A 79 7.53 11.67 1.46
CA ILE A 79 8.84 12.34 1.39
C ILE A 79 9.36 12.38 -0.05
N GLY A 80 8.44 12.39 -1.02
CA GLY A 80 8.73 12.43 -2.46
C GLY A 80 8.67 11.06 -3.13
N THR A 81 9.19 10.96 -4.35
CA THR A 81 9.11 9.75 -5.16
C THR A 81 10.44 8.99 -5.25
N ILE A 82 10.38 7.69 -5.51
CA ILE A 82 11.54 6.83 -5.74
C ILE A 82 11.29 5.84 -6.88
N MET A 83 12.35 5.47 -7.60
CA MET A 83 12.34 4.35 -8.55
C MET A 83 12.59 3.05 -7.80
N SER A 84 11.68 2.09 -7.90
CA SER A 84 11.90 0.74 -7.37
C SER A 84 11.11 -0.31 -8.14
N LYS A 85 11.46 -1.59 -7.93
CA LYS A 85 10.79 -2.72 -8.58
C LYS A 85 9.41 -2.97 -7.99
N ASN A 86 8.39 -2.97 -8.83
CA ASN A 86 7.05 -3.41 -8.46
C ASN A 86 6.97 -4.95 -8.23
N ILE A 87 5.77 -5.48 -8.05
CA ILE A 87 5.54 -6.93 -7.82
C ILE A 87 5.90 -7.81 -9.03
N PHE A 88 6.06 -7.22 -10.23
CA PHE A 88 6.47 -7.91 -11.46
C PHE A 88 7.97 -7.77 -11.75
N GLY A 89 8.73 -7.14 -10.84
CA GLY A 89 10.15 -6.89 -11.04
C GLY A 89 10.46 -5.75 -12.02
N ILE A 90 9.46 -4.95 -12.40
CA ILE A 90 9.61 -3.81 -13.31
C ILE A 90 9.90 -2.55 -12.48
N ASP A 91 10.95 -1.82 -12.84
CA ASP A 91 11.29 -0.54 -12.20
C ASP A 91 10.37 0.58 -12.70
N ASN A 92 9.66 1.22 -11.77
CA ASN A 92 8.86 2.41 -12.02
C ASN A 92 8.84 3.36 -10.80
N SER A 93 8.48 4.61 -11.05
CA SER A 93 8.41 5.64 -10.01
C SER A 93 7.18 5.41 -9.14
N ASN A 94 7.34 5.52 -7.82
CA ASN A 94 6.27 5.42 -6.85
C ASN A 94 6.55 6.30 -5.62
N GLU A 95 5.52 6.50 -4.79
CA GLU A 95 5.62 7.37 -3.62
C GLU A 95 6.46 6.72 -2.52
N LYS A 96 7.29 7.53 -1.88
CA LYS A 96 8.17 7.17 -0.77
C LYS A 96 7.59 7.73 0.54
N TRP A 97 7.58 6.89 1.56
CA TRP A 97 6.93 7.16 2.84
C TRP A 97 7.94 7.09 3.99
N GLU A 98 7.77 7.95 4.99
CA GLU A 98 8.49 7.89 6.27
C GLU A 98 7.51 7.72 7.42
N LYS A 99 7.77 6.78 8.33
CA LYS A 99 7.01 6.63 9.58
C LYS A 99 7.24 7.84 10.49
N THR A 100 6.14 8.41 10.99
CA THR A 100 6.16 9.64 11.81
C THR A 100 6.17 9.39 13.31
N CYS A 101 5.89 8.16 13.77
CA CYS A 101 6.00 7.78 15.18
C CYS A 101 6.94 6.59 15.38
N LEU A 102 7.77 6.66 16.43
CA LEU A 102 8.38 5.51 17.11
C LEU A 102 7.48 5.12 18.30
#